data_AF-A0A398BP03-F1
#
_entry.id   AF-A0A398BP03-F1
#
_cell.length_a   1.000
_cell.length_b   1.000
_cell.length_c   1.000
_cell.angle_alpha   90.00
_cell.angle_beta   90.00
_cell.angle_gamma   90.00
#
_symmetry.space_group_name_H-M   'P 1'
#
loop_
_entity.id
_entity.type
_entity.pdbx_description
1 polymer ?
#
loop_
_entity_poly.entity_id
_entity_poly.type
_entity_poly.pdbx_seq_one_letter_code
_entity_poly.pdbx_strand_id
1 'polypeptide(L)' 'MDKQIWFRDLHDLDLEDLVQLKWNISQGFFPDADWHQRPNPQNPEGITMDEWLSILEKEFVRLGI' A
#
# COMPACT_ATOMS: atom_id res chain seq x y z
N MET A 1 13.24 11.17 9.76
CA MET A 1 13.41 9.82 9.20
C MET A 1 12.03 9.25 9.06
N ASP A 2 11.59 9.04 7.83
CA ASP A 2 10.33 8.35 7.57
C ASP A 2 10.41 6.95 8.15
N LYS A 3 9.35 6.54 8.85
CA LYS A 3 9.31 5.21 9.45
C LYS A 3 9.20 4.20 8.31
N GLN A 4 10.17 3.29 8.24
CA GLN A 4 10.03 2.11 7.39
C GLN A 4 8.98 1.19 8.00
N ILE A 5 8.04 0.77 7.16
CA ILE A 5 6.89 -0.06 7.52
C ILE A 5 6.77 -1.17 6.47
N TRP A 6 6.33 -2.35 6.90
CA TRP A 6 5.98 -3.43 5.98
C TRP A 6 4.50 -3.31 5.67
N PHE A 7 4.16 -2.86 4.47
CA PHE A 7 2.78 -2.87 3.98
C PHE A 7 2.44 -4.21 3.33
N ARG A 8 1.16 -4.57 3.33
CA ARG A 8 0.62 -5.71 2.58
C ARG A 8 1.00 -5.61 1.10
N ASP A 9 1.21 -6.76 0.48
CA ASP A 9 1.37 -6.84 -0.96
C ASP A 9 0.05 -6.49 -1.64
N LEU A 10 0.11 -5.64 -2.66
CA LEU A 10 -1.06 -5.22 -3.41
C LEU A 10 -1.61 -6.34 -4.29
N HIS A 11 -0.76 -7.30 -4.67
CA HIS A 11 -1.17 -8.47 -5.45
C HIS A 11 -2.02 -9.47 -4.66
N ASP A 12 -2.02 -9.38 -3.33
CA ASP A 12 -2.87 -10.20 -2.46
C ASP A 12 -4.28 -9.61 -2.27
N LEU A 13 -4.52 -8.39 -2.77
CA LEU A 13 -5.80 -7.69 -2.66
C LEU A 13 -6.64 -7.92 -3.90
N ASP A 14 -7.95 -7.98 -3.70
CA ASP A 14 -8.88 -7.96 -4.82
C ASP A 14 -9.09 -6.53 -5.35
N LEU A 15 -9.78 -6.44 -6.49
CA LEU A 15 -10.04 -5.16 -7.15
C LEU A 15 -10.94 -4.25 -6.30
N GLU A 16 -11.88 -4.83 -5.53
CA GLU A 16 -12.80 -4.08 -4.68
C GLU A 16 -12.04 -3.40 -3.54
N ASP A 17 -11.14 -4.13 -2.89
CA ASP A 17 -10.24 -3.63 -1.86
C ASP A 17 -9.34 -2.50 -2.40
N LEU A 18 -8.78 -2.66 -3.61
CA LEU A 18 -7.93 -1.64 -4.23
C LEU A 18 -8.71 -0.36 -4.59
N VAL A 19 -9.95 -0.50 -5.09
CA VAL A 19 -10.82 0.65 -5.38
C VAL A 19 -11.22 1.36 -4.09
N GLN A 20 -11.57 0.61 -3.03
CA GLN A 20 -11.91 1.16 -1.74
C GLN A 20 -10.71 1.87 -1.10
N LEU A 21 -9.52 1.29 -1.23
CA LEU A 21 -8.27 1.90 -0.77
C LEU A 21 -8.00 3.22 -1.51
N LYS A 22 -8.15 3.25 -2.84
CA LYS A 22 -7.99 4.47 -3.63
C LYS A 22 -8.95 5.56 -3.16
N TRP A 23 -10.22 5.19 -2.92
CA TRP A 23 -11.21 6.11 -2.39
C TRP A 23 -10.80 6.65 -1.02
N ASN A 24 -10.40 5.78 -0.09
CA ASN A 24 -9.98 6.17 1.26
C ASN A 24 -8.80 7.15 1.22
N ILE A 25 -7.77 6.87 0.42
CA ILE A 25 -6.61 7.76 0.25
C ILE A 25 -7.02 9.11 -0.33
N SER A 26 -7.94 9.14 -1.31
CA SER A 26 -8.45 10.39 -1.89
C SER A 26 -9.18 11.28 -0.86
N GLN A 27 -9.74 10.66 0.18
CA GLN A 27 -10.39 11.34 1.30
C GLN A 27 -9.42 11.69 2.44
N GLY A 28 -8.12 11.41 2.28
CA GLY A 28 -7.08 11.64 3.29
C GLY A 28 -6.97 10.55 4.35
N PHE A 29 -7.64 9.41 4.18
CA PHE A 29 -7.46 8.24 5.04
C PHE A 29 -6.29 7.41 4.54
N PHE A 30 -5.20 7.47 5.31
CA PHE A 30 -4.03 6.65 5.04
C PHE A 30 -4.18 5.26 5.66
N PRO A 31 -3.58 4.24 5.03
CA PRO A 31 -3.58 2.89 5.56
C PRO A 31 -2.98 2.85 6.95
N ASP A 32 -3.66 2.16 7.86
CA ASP A 32 -3.27 2.00 9.25
C ASP A 32 -2.67 0.61 9.51
N ALA A 33 -2.69 0.17 10.78
CA ALA A 33 -2.15 -1.10 11.19
C ALA A 33 -2.71 -2.31 10.43
N ASP A 34 -3.92 -2.24 9.89
CA ASP A 34 -4.54 -3.35 9.15
C ASP A 34 -3.84 -3.62 7.80
N TRP A 35 -3.19 -2.59 7.27
CA TRP A 35 -2.42 -2.63 6.03
C TRP A 35 -0.96 -3.00 6.25
N HIS A 36 -0.54 -3.21 7.50
CA HIS A 36 0.80 -3.64 7.82
C HIS A 36 0.91 -5.16 7.85
N GLN A 37 2.08 -5.68 7.49
CA GLN A 37 2.43 -7.08 7.60
C GLN A 37 3.70 -7.28 8.41
N ARG A 38 4.04 -8.54 8.69
CA ARG A 38 5.32 -8.87 9.32
C ARG A 38 6.47 -8.68 8.33
N PRO A 39 7.69 -8.45 8.82
CA PRO A 39 8.88 -8.43 7.97
C PRO A 39 8.95 -9.68 7.09
N ASN A 40 9.15 -9.46 5.79
CA ASN A 40 9.22 -10.48 4.75
C ASN A 40 10.68 -10.59 4.28
N PRO A 41 11.24 -11.80 4.07
CA PRO A 41 12.59 -11.99 3.50
C PRO A 41 12.86 -11.24 2.18
N GLN A 42 11.83 -10.98 1.38
CA GLN A 42 11.88 -10.24 0.11
C GLN A 42 12.01 -8.73 0.32
N ASN A 43 11.62 -8.23 1.50
CA ASN A 43 11.73 -6.82 1.85
C ASN A 43 12.17 -6.66 3.32
N PRO A 44 13.46 -6.92 3.62
CA PRO A 44 13.95 -7.03 4.98
C PRO A 44 13.93 -5.70 5.75
N GLU A 45 13.96 -4.57 5.05
CA GLU A 45 13.94 -3.23 5.64
C GLU A 45 12.54 -2.59 5.63
N GLY A 46 11.58 -3.18 4.90
CA GLY A 46 10.30 -2.53 4.65
C GLY A 46 10.45 -1.34 3.70
N ILE A 47 9.40 -0.53 3.57
CA ILE A 47 9.40 0.68 2.74
C ILE A 47 8.75 1.82 3.50
N THR A 48 9.05 3.04 3.11
CA THR A 48 8.36 4.22 3.62
C THR A 48 6.91 4.26 3.11
N MET A 49 6.05 5.02 3.81
CA MET A 49 4.68 5.26 3.35
C MET A 49 4.66 5.87 1.94
N ASP A 50 5.56 6.82 1.67
CA ASP A 50 5.65 7.50 0.36
C ASP A 50 6.04 6.53 -0.77
N GLU A 51 6.99 5.63 -0.52
CA GLU A 51 7.36 4.58 -1.47
C GLU A 51 6.19 3.64 -1.73
N TRP A 52 5.47 3.24 -0.69
CA TRP A 52 4.30 2.38 -0.84
C TRP A 52 3.18 3.07 -1.62
N LEU A 53 2.90 4.34 -1.35
CA LEU A 53 1.94 5.13 -2.11
C LEU A 53 2.35 5.25 -3.58
N SER A 54 3.65 5.42 -3.88
CA SER A 54 4.14 5.45 -5.27
C SER A 54 3.96 4.11 -6.00
N ILE A 55 4.14 2.98 -5.30
CA ILE A 55 3.85 1.65 -5.84
C ILE A 55 2.35 1.51 -6.10
N LEU A 56 1.53 1.93 -5.14
CA LEU A 56 0.08 1.89 -5.21
C LEU A 56 -0.48 2.72 -6.38
N GLU A 57 0.03 3.93 -6.60
CA GLU A 57 -0.36 4.77 -7.73
C GLU A 57 -0.08 4.11 -9.08
N LYS A 58 1.09 3.46 -9.22
CA LYS A 58 1.42 2.71 -10.44
C LYS A 58 0.45 1.55 -10.65
N GLU A 59 0.07 0.89 -9.58
CA GLU A 59 -0.87 -0.23 -9.62
C GLU A 59 -2.28 0.23 -10.00
N PHE A 60 -2.75 1.37 -9.47
CA PHE A 60 -4.01 1.98 -9.88
C PHE A 60 -4.03 2.33 -11.37
N VAL A 61 -2.96 2.95 -11.88
CA VAL A 61 -2.82 3.25 -13.31
C VAL A 61 -2.82 1.96 -14.15
N ARG A 62 -2.13 0.90 -13.71
CA ARG A 62 -2.09 -0.40 -14.39
C ARG A 62 -3.48 -1.03 -14.50
N LEU A 63 -4.28 -0.90 -13.45
CA LEU A 63 -5.64 -1.47 -13.35
C LEU A 63 -6.71 -0.57 -13.99
N GLY A 64 -6.38 0.67 -14.34
CA GLY A 64 -7.33 1.64 -14.89
C GLY A 64 -8.36 2.14 -13.87
N ILE A 65 -8.02 2.06 -12.58
CA ILE A 65 -8.87 2.53 -11.47
C ILE A 65 -8.42 3.87 -10.94
#